data_AF-A0A9P0JGX3-F1
#
_entry.id   AF-A0A9P0JGX3-F1
#
_cell.length_a   1.000
_cell.length_b   1.000
_cell.length_c   1.000
_cell.angle_alpha   90.00
_cell.angle_beta   90.00
_cell.angle_gamma   90.00
#
_symmetry.space_group_name_H-M   'P 1'
#
loop_
_entity.id
_entity.type
_entity.pdbx_description
1 polymer ?
#
loop_
_entity_poly.entity_id
_entity_poly.type
_entity_poly.pdbx_seq_one_letter_code
_entity_poly.pdbx_strand_id
1 'polypeptide(L)'
;MVLVYKMSTKSLWLLFIFIGSSYSETYSEELFIKPLATGYVYSFFQFTVIREDDSFKHSTLFPHSLGDIIDRFHVAELNVDLTSGLWKHKSWGYPAVDAPSGAEISARFHNDTQDVDKHWYGLTNALSGLLCTSLNFINSANSYESSADRVYRYSNLPRENVCTENLTPWKKLLPCDSTRGLSSLLNSGRVHNANYHSLGIHFRPLCNAGKCKYELRQTVSLVYDSIFISFNNNYDWSLRKMFGTGLFKTCPLADYSKIYLDTSSNSSVPYLISQEPDYVLKNNIAVYNLNGIFHLSAIVPRPKIVVSELRPLLYTDRFITGFGQEYGGLVTRIYNDHKSPIIATVIENIPWFLPIYYHTLKVTSNGIRIIPKALIYKPGKGRVRIYYLEIVLELAPRSVTEISVQFDYVFLKWQEYPPDANHGFYIGSAIVKATIPRNATSLTFDKSLIIDNLNSTGDDYLICLKTENFIITLPTPDFSMPYNVICLACTVVALAFGPIHNITTKRLKLTTAKYVPGLASVAQKLYVLMETIFMLKSKKTGKPTPVKVFTPEELSYHPTLGHVSEEFMKNKGN
;
A
#
# COMPACT_ATOMS: atom_id res chain seq x y z
N MET A 1 62.35 -17.90 -25.05
CA MET A 1 62.95 -18.28 -26.34
C MET A 1 62.21 -19.51 -26.87
N VAL A 2 62.14 -19.71 -28.19
CA VAL A 2 61.25 -20.73 -28.79
C VAL A 2 61.81 -22.14 -28.68
N LEU A 3 60.99 -23.11 -28.25
CA LEU A 3 60.97 -24.47 -28.83
C LEU A 3 59.69 -25.22 -28.41
N VAL A 4 58.78 -25.38 -29.38
CA VAL A 4 57.66 -26.33 -29.31
C VAL A 4 58.18 -27.70 -29.72
N TYR A 5 57.80 -28.78 -29.03
CA TYR A 5 57.37 -30.03 -29.70
C TYR A 5 56.69 -31.05 -28.78
N LYS A 6 55.78 -31.83 -29.39
CA LYS A 6 55.23 -33.14 -28.96
C LYS A 6 54.46 -33.18 -27.63
N MET A 7 53.15 -32.97 -27.77
CA MET A 7 52.16 -33.64 -26.93
C MET A 7 52.36 -35.16 -26.96
N SER A 8 52.20 -35.82 -25.80
CA SER A 8 51.79 -37.21 -25.69
C SER A 8 50.72 -37.31 -24.60
N THR A 9 49.63 -38.02 -24.86
CA THR A 9 48.36 -37.84 -24.14
C THR A 9 48.26 -38.66 -22.87
N LYS A 10 48.48 -38.00 -21.72
CA LYS A 10 48.00 -38.45 -20.39
C LYS A 10 47.31 -37.29 -19.67
N SER A 11 46.14 -36.89 -20.18
CA SER A 11 45.29 -35.91 -19.48
C SER A 11 44.48 -36.60 -18.39
N LEU A 12 44.77 -36.28 -17.13
CA LEU A 12 44.08 -36.81 -15.97
C LEU A 12 42.73 -36.08 -15.82
N TRP A 13 41.67 -36.59 -16.46
CA TRP A 13 40.32 -36.07 -16.27
C TRP A 13 39.80 -36.39 -14.86
N LEU A 14 40.12 -35.51 -13.90
CA LEU A 14 39.47 -35.44 -12.60
C LEU A 14 38.03 -34.96 -12.81
N LEU A 15 37.17 -35.92 -13.12
CA LEU A 15 35.74 -35.71 -13.30
C LEU A 15 35.13 -35.44 -11.91
N PHE A 16 35.13 -34.18 -11.50
CA PHE A 16 34.45 -33.71 -10.30
C PHE A 16 32.93 -33.89 -10.49
N ILE A 17 32.43 -35.07 -10.13
CA ILE A 17 31.01 -35.32 -9.99
C ILE A 17 30.54 -34.56 -8.75
N PHE A 18 30.29 -33.26 -8.91
CA PHE A 18 29.44 -32.52 -8.00
C PHE A 18 28.04 -33.14 -8.08
N ILE A 19 27.76 -34.07 -7.16
CA ILE A 19 26.40 -34.48 -6.82
C ILE A 19 25.77 -33.29 -6.09
N GLY A 20 25.41 -32.26 -6.85
CA GLY A 20 24.48 -31.25 -6.39
C GLY A 20 23.18 -31.96 -6.06
N SER A 21 22.73 -31.84 -4.82
CA SER A 21 21.42 -32.30 -4.38
C SER A 21 20.37 -31.54 -5.21
N SER A 22 19.83 -32.20 -6.24
CA SER A 22 18.81 -31.63 -7.12
C SER A 22 17.47 -31.61 -6.38
N TYR A 23 17.29 -30.63 -5.50
CA TYR A 23 16.06 -30.41 -4.75
C TYR A 23 14.87 -30.28 -5.70
N SER A 24 13.75 -30.93 -5.35
CA SER A 24 12.56 -30.89 -6.18
C SER A 24 11.83 -29.56 -5.97
N GLU A 25 11.85 -28.73 -7.00
CA GLU A 25 11.00 -27.55 -7.16
C GLU A 25 10.09 -27.77 -8.38
N THR A 26 8.81 -27.47 -8.25
CA THR A 26 7.81 -27.56 -9.33
C THR A 26 7.11 -26.22 -9.52
N TYR A 27 6.82 -25.82 -10.76
CA TYR A 27 6.17 -24.57 -11.11
C TYR A 27 5.01 -24.76 -12.09
N SER A 28 3.84 -24.25 -11.74
CA SER A 28 2.62 -24.34 -12.55
C SER A 28 2.01 -22.98 -12.81
N GLU A 29 1.60 -22.72 -14.06
CA GLU A 29 0.85 -21.52 -14.43
C GLU A 29 -0.61 -21.86 -14.72
N GLU A 30 -1.55 -21.20 -14.04
CA GLU A 30 -2.98 -21.45 -14.22
C GLU A 30 -3.76 -20.14 -14.35
N LEU A 31 -4.68 -20.08 -15.32
CA LEU A 31 -5.59 -18.94 -15.52
C LEU A 31 -7.03 -19.45 -15.54
N PHE A 32 -7.82 -19.04 -14.55
CA PHE A 32 -9.26 -19.27 -14.50
C PHE A 32 -10.01 -18.04 -15.04
N ILE A 33 -10.89 -18.25 -16.02
CA ILE A 33 -11.75 -17.22 -16.61
C ILE A 33 -13.20 -17.57 -16.34
N LYS A 34 -13.98 -16.59 -15.85
CA LYS A 34 -15.42 -16.73 -15.66
C LYS A 34 -16.16 -15.50 -16.19
N PRO A 35 -17.02 -15.65 -17.21
CA PRO A 35 -18.03 -14.64 -17.53
C PRO A 35 -18.98 -14.53 -16.34
N LEU A 36 -18.98 -13.35 -15.70
CA LEU A 36 -19.87 -13.01 -14.60
C LEU A 36 -21.21 -12.51 -15.16
N ALA A 37 -22.20 -12.35 -14.26
CA ALA A 37 -23.44 -11.66 -14.60
C ALA A 37 -23.18 -10.17 -14.93
N THR A 38 -24.21 -9.53 -15.50
CA THR A 38 -24.22 -8.11 -15.90
C THR A 38 -23.05 -7.65 -16.78
N GLY A 39 -22.45 -8.56 -17.56
CA GLY A 39 -21.44 -8.21 -18.57
C GLY A 39 -19.99 -8.09 -18.08
N TYR A 40 -19.70 -8.46 -16.84
CA TYR A 40 -18.31 -8.52 -16.35
C TYR A 40 -17.65 -9.85 -16.70
N VAL A 41 -16.32 -9.86 -16.82
CA VAL A 41 -15.51 -11.07 -16.96
C VAL A 41 -14.45 -11.07 -15.86
N TYR A 42 -14.48 -12.11 -15.02
CA TYR A 42 -13.43 -12.37 -14.05
C TYR A 42 -12.30 -13.16 -14.71
N SER A 43 -11.06 -12.73 -14.49
CA SER A 43 -9.85 -13.48 -14.83
C SER A 43 -8.98 -13.58 -13.58
N PHE A 44 -8.63 -14.80 -13.20
CA PHE A 44 -7.80 -15.09 -12.05
C PHE A 44 -6.57 -15.89 -12.48
N PHE A 45 -5.39 -15.30 -12.34
CA PHE A 45 -4.11 -15.97 -12.55
C PHE A 45 -3.62 -16.52 -11.22
N GLN A 46 -3.09 -17.74 -11.24
CA GLN A 46 -2.39 -18.38 -10.16
C GLN A 46 -1.07 -18.95 -10.69
N PHE A 47 0.02 -18.54 -10.07
CA PHE A 47 1.36 -19.04 -10.32
C PHE A 47 1.86 -19.67 -9.03
N THR A 48 2.08 -20.98 -9.03
CA THR A 48 2.46 -21.72 -7.82
C THR A 48 3.83 -22.33 -8.01
N VAL A 49 4.76 -22.01 -7.10
CA VAL A 49 6.03 -22.72 -6.89
C VAL A 49 5.90 -23.57 -5.64
N ILE A 50 6.18 -24.88 -5.74
CA ILE A 50 6.22 -25.79 -4.60
C ILE A 50 7.63 -26.37 -4.48
N ARG A 51 8.13 -26.47 -3.24
CA ARG A 51 9.51 -26.84 -2.88
C ARG A 51 9.48 -27.80 -1.68
N GLU A 52 10.38 -28.78 -1.62
CA GLU A 52 10.43 -29.76 -0.52
C GLU A 52 11.38 -29.40 0.65
N ASP A 53 12.07 -28.26 0.59
CA ASP A 53 13.28 -28.00 1.39
C ASP A 53 13.28 -26.62 2.07
N ASP A 54 13.50 -26.60 3.40
CA ASP A 54 13.49 -25.41 4.28
C ASP A 54 14.56 -24.36 3.93
N SER A 55 15.66 -24.74 3.26
CA SER A 55 16.81 -23.86 3.06
C SER A 55 16.70 -22.98 1.80
N PHE A 56 16.24 -21.72 1.98
CA PHE A 56 16.09 -20.73 0.89
C PHE A 56 17.40 -20.32 0.18
N LYS A 57 18.56 -20.68 0.72
CA LYS A 57 19.89 -20.22 0.26
C LYS A 57 20.25 -20.65 -1.17
N HIS A 58 19.72 -21.77 -1.66
CA HIS A 58 19.92 -22.28 -3.02
C HIS A 58 18.57 -22.70 -3.59
N SER A 59 18.14 -22.06 -4.68
CA SER A 59 16.87 -22.31 -5.38
C SER A 59 17.07 -22.14 -6.88
N THR A 60 16.13 -22.66 -7.68
CA THR A 60 16.13 -22.58 -9.16
C THR A 60 14.88 -21.89 -9.70
N LEU A 61 13.75 -22.03 -9.00
CA LEU A 61 12.44 -21.46 -9.33
C LEU A 61 11.92 -20.53 -8.23
N PHE A 62 12.27 -20.78 -6.95
CA PHE A 62 11.89 -19.88 -5.86
C PHE A 62 12.73 -18.58 -5.89
N PRO A 63 12.13 -17.38 -5.86
CA PRO A 63 12.86 -16.12 -5.98
C PRO A 63 13.70 -15.81 -4.73
N HIS A 64 15.03 -15.76 -4.88
CA HIS A 64 15.98 -15.49 -3.80
C HIS A 64 15.64 -14.23 -2.98
N SER A 65 15.22 -13.14 -3.63
CA SER A 65 14.91 -11.87 -2.97
C SER A 65 13.73 -11.95 -1.99
N LEU A 66 12.83 -12.93 -2.15
CA LEU A 66 11.77 -13.21 -1.18
C LEU A 66 12.23 -14.24 -0.15
N GLY A 67 13.01 -15.24 -0.56
CA GLY A 67 13.59 -16.26 0.34
C GLY A 67 14.50 -15.66 1.40
N ASP A 68 15.38 -14.73 1.02
CA ASP A 68 16.26 -13.97 1.91
C ASP A 68 15.47 -13.13 2.93
N ILE A 69 14.27 -12.65 2.57
CA ILE A 69 13.38 -11.91 3.48
C ILE A 69 12.68 -12.86 4.45
N ILE A 70 12.20 -14.01 3.97
CA ILE A 70 11.52 -15.05 4.77
C ILE A 70 12.47 -15.62 5.82
N ASP A 71 13.68 -16.05 5.42
CA ASP A 71 14.73 -16.60 6.31
C ASP A 71 15.17 -15.55 7.34
N ARG A 72 15.55 -14.34 6.88
CA ARG A 72 16.07 -13.26 7.74
C ARG A 72 15.08 -12.75 8.78
N PHE A 73 13.78 -12.80 8.50
CA PHE A 73 12.74 -12.34 9.42
C PHE A 73 11.97 -13.47 10.11
N HIS A 74 12.43 -14.73 10.01
CA HIS A 74 11.81 -15.89 10.66
C HIS A 74 10.31 -16.03 10.35
N VAL A 75 9.93 -15.87 9.08
CA VAL A 75 8.53 -15.87 8.63
C VAL A 75 8.07 -17.28 8.27
N ALA A 76 7.11 -17.82 9.02
CA ALA A 76 6.52 -19.12 8.75
C ALA A 76 5.38 -19.05 7.70
N GLU A 77 4.54 -18.02 7.75
CA GLU A 77 3.46 -17.76 6.79
C GLU A 77 3.44 -16.26 6.43
N LEU A 78 3.12 -15.92 5.18
CA LEU A 78 3.01 -14.53 4.70
C LEU A 78 1.88 -14.43 3.68
N ASN A 79 1.02 -13.42 3.81
CA ASN A 79 0.14 -12.97 2.72
C ASN A 79 0.31 -11.47 2.55
N VAL A 80 0.53 -11.02 1.32
CA VAL A 80 0.54 -9.61 0.92
C VAL A 80 -0.38 -9.47 -0.27
N ASP A 81 -1.40 -8.62 -0.15
CA ASP A 81 -2.40 -8.40 -1.19
C ASP A 81 -2.52 -6.89 -1.47
N LEU A 82 -2.31 -6.51 -2.73
CA LEU A 82 -2.32 -5.11 -3.19
C LEU A 82 -3.48 -4.92 -4.17
N THR A 83 -4.49 -4.16 -3.77
CA THR A 83 -5.80 -4.14 -4.47
C THR A 83 -6.27 -2.74 -4.80
N SER A 84 -6.97 -2.59 -5.92
CA SER A 84 -7.68 -1.39 -6.32
C SER A 84 -9.10 -1.75 -6.79
N GLY A 85 -10.08 -1.01 -6.28
CA GLY A 85 -11.51 -1.28 -6.46
C GLY A 85 -12.10 -2.16 -5.35
N LEU A 86 -13.43 -2.37 -5.42
CA LEU A 86 -14.20 -3.16 -4.46
C LEU A 86 -14.76 -4.41 -5.15
N TRP A 87 -14.55 -5.59 -4.55
CA TRP A 87 -15.25 -6.79 -5.00
C TRP A 87 -16.73 -6.72 -4.62
N LYS A 88 -17.63 -6.86 -5.60
CA LYS A 88 -19.08 -6.76 -5.38
C LYS A 88 -19.69 -8.13 -5.12
N HIS A 89 -19.54 -8.68 -3.91
CA HIS A 89 -19.95 -10.06 -3.57
C HIS A 89 -21.40 -10.37 -4.01
N LYS A 90 -22.32 -9.43 -3.76
CA LYS A 90 -23.75 -9.55 -4.10
C LYS A 90 -24.04 -9.75 -5.61
N SER A 91 -23.20 -9.23 -6.50
CA SER A 91 -23.42 -9.32 -7.96
C SER A 91 -22.45 -10.26 -8.67
N TRP A 92 -21.24 -10.44 -8.14
CA TRP A 92 -20.17 -11.25 -8.75
C TRP A 92 -19.98 -12.62 -8.08
N GLY A 93 -20.63 -12.88 -6.94
CA GLY A 93 -20.41 -14.07 -6.12
C GLY A 93 -19.13 -13.94 -5.29
N TYR A 94 -18.51 -15.08 -4.95
CA TYR A 94 -17.21 -15.09 -4.27
C TYR A 94 -16.06 -15.00 -5.28
N PRO A 95 -14.96 -14.29 -4.98
CA PRO A 95 -13.74 -14.36 -5.79
C PRO A 95 -12.96 -15.66 -5.49
N ALA A 96 -11.89 -15.92 -6.25
CA ALA A 96 -10.96 -17.00 -5.93
C ALA A 96 -10.12 -16.72 -4.68
N VAL A 97 -9.69 -15.45 -4.52
CA VAL A 97 -9.08 -14.89 -3.32
C VAL A 97 -9.73 -13.52 -3.08
N ASP A 98 -10.20 -13.26 -1.86
CA ASP A 98 -10.85 -12.00 -1.50
C ASP A 98 -9.87 -11.08 -0.75
N ALA A 99 -9.68 -9.88 -1.27
CA ALA A 99 -8.74 -8.88 -0.77
C ALA A 99 -9.40 -7.48 -0.75
N PRO A 100 -9.23 -6.70 0.34
CA PRO A 100 -9.78 -5.35 0.45
C PRO A 100 -8.97 -4.37 -0.42
N SER A 101 -9.59 -3.25 -0.82
CA SER A 101 -8.86 -2.15 -1.48
C SER A 101 -7.71 -1.64 -0.62
N GLY A 102 -6.66 -1.12 -1.26
CA GLY A 102 -5.42 -0.76 -0.60
C GLY A 102 -4.48 -1.95 -0.46
N ALA A 103 -3.52 -1.86 0.47
CA ALA A 103 -2.62 -2.96 0.79
C ALA A 103 -3.08 -3.68 2.07
N GLU A 104 -3.11 -5.00 2.02
CA GLU A 104 -3.30 -5.87 3.18
C GLU A 104 -2.05 -6.74 3.36
N ILE A 105 -1.63 -6.93 4.62
CA ILE A 105 -0.54 -7.85 4.96
C ILE A 105 -0.87 -8.62 6.23
N SER A 106 -0.62 -9.92 6.19
CA SER A 106 -0.54 -10.79 7.37
C SER A 106 0.76 -11.59 7.34
N ALA A 107 1.37 -11.77 8.51
CA ALA A 107 2.51 -12.66 8.67
C ALA A 107 2.36 -13.47 9.95
N ARG A 108 2.85 -14.71 9.90
CA ARG A 108 3.05 -15.56 11.06
C ARG A 108 4.53 -15.84 11.18
N PHE A 109 5.10 -15.59 12.35
CA PHE A 109 6.50 -15.86 12.64
C PHE A 109 6.68 -17.26 13.24
N HIS A 110 7.89 -17.81 13.20
CA HIS A 110 8.16 -19.10 13.87
C HIS A 110 8.04 -18.94 15.40
N ASN A 111 7.62 -20.01 16.09
CA ASN A 111 7.27 -20.00 17.53
C ASN A 111 8.47 -19.68 18.47
N ASP A 112 9.70 -19.78 17.98
CA ASP A 112 10.95 -19.44 18.66
C ASP A 112 11.36 -17.96 18.50
N THR A 113 10.63 -17.18 17.69
CA THR A 113 10.92 -15.77 17.42
C THR A 113 10.76 -14.92 18.68
N GLN A 114 11.87 -14.50 19.29
CA GLN A 114 11.88 -13.78 20.57
C GLN A 114 11.26 -12.38 20.51
N ASP A 115 11.46 -11.65 19.41
CA ASP A 115 11.05 -10.25 19.23
C ASP A 115 10.25 -10.09 17.94
N VAL A 116 8.97 -10.46 17.99
CA VAL A 116 8.07 -10.47 16.83
C VAL A 116 7.88 -9.06 16.25
N ASP A 117 7.84 -8.02 17.09
CA ASP A 117 7.54 -6.65 16.63
C ASP A 117 8.72 -6.04 15.87
N LYS A 118 9.97 -6.36 16.24
CA LYS A 118 11.16 -6.00 15.46
C LYS A 118 11.25 -6.73 14.13
N HIS A 119 10.94 -8.03 14.09
CA HIS A 119 10.93 -8.79 12.83
C HIS A 119 9.80 -8.33 11.91
N TRP A 120 8.62 -8.01 12.46
CA TRP A 120 7.50 -7.38 11.75
C TRP A 120 7.88 -6.04 11.13
N TYR A 121 8.49 -5.13 11.89
CA TYR A 121 8.97 -3.84 11.36
C TYR A 121 10.06 -4.02 10.29
N GLY A 122 10.97 -4.99 10.46
CA GLY A 122 11.97 -5.32 9.43
C GLY A 122 11.34 -5.85 8.14
N LEU A 123 10.38 -6.77 8.28
CA LEU A 123 9.64 -7.40 7.18
C LEU A 123 8.84 -6.37 6.36
N THR A 124 8.09 -5.47 7.00
CA THR A 124 7.27 -4.47 6.29
C THR A 124 8.14 -3.46 5.53
N ASN A 125 9.29 -3.07 6.08
CA ASN A 125 10.27 -2.23 5.37
C ASN A 125 10.95 -2.97 4.20
N ALA A 126 11.26 -4.26 4.35
CA ALA A 126 11.86 -5.06 3.27
C ALA A 126 10.87 -5.30 2.12
N LEU A 127 9.61 -5.63 2.43
CA LEU A 127 8.55 -5.81 1.43
C LEU A 127 8.14 -4.49 0.76
N SER A 128 8.18 -3.37 1.49
CA SER A 128 8.06 -2.00 0.94
C SER A 128 9.07 -1.78 -0.19
N GLY A 129 10.35 -2.09 0.05
CA GLY A 129 11.42 -1.99 -0.94
C GLY A 129 11.30 -3.02 -2.08
N LEU A 130 10.90 -4.27 -1.78
CA LEU A 130 10.77 -5.32 -2.80
C LEU A 130 9.64 -5.04 -3.78
N LEU A 131 8.49 -4.58 -3.30
CA LEU A 131 7.25 -4.45 -4.08
C LEU A 131 6.95 -3.02 -4.55
N CYS A 132 7.81 -2.04 -4.22
CA CYS A 132 7.59 -0.61 -4.44
C CYS A 132 6.32 -0.08 -3.75
N THR A 133 6.07 -0.47 -2.49
CA THR A 133 4.87 -0.11 -1.72
C THR A 133 5.19 0.69 -0.47
N SER A 134 4.21 1.39 0.09
CA SER A 134 4.31 2.16 1.34
C SER A 134 4.10 1.35 2.63
N LEU A 135 4.31 0.02 2.58
CA LEU A 135 4.23 -0.88 3.74
C LEU A 135 5.15 -0.46 4.91
N ASN A 136 6.17 0.37 4.66
CA ASN A 136 7.01 0.98 5.70
C ASN A 136 6.25 1.91 6.67
N PHE A 137 5.03 2.35 6.34
CA PHE A 137 4.13 3.04 7.29
C PHE A 137 3.46 2.11 8.31
N ILE A 138 3.68 0.79 8.24
CA ILE A 138 3.14 -0.18 9.19
C ILE A 138 3.99 -0.21 10.47
N ASN A 139 3.31 -0.08 11.60
CA ASN A 139 3.87 -0.03 12.95
C ASN A 139 2.84 -0.58 13.98
N SER A 140 3.17 -0.59 15.27
CA SER A 140 2.28 -1.10 16.32
C SER A 140 0.95 -0.34 16.45
N ALA A 141 0.85 0.89 15.96
CA ALA A 141 -0.34 1.71 16.05
C ALA A 141 -1.37 1.51 14.91
N ASN A 142 -1.01 0.81 13.82
CA ASN A 142 -1.95 0.32 12.80
C ASN A 142 -1.98 -1.22 12.66
N SER A 143 -1.06 -1.94 13.30
CA SER A 143 -1.06 -3.41 13.33
C SER A 143 -1.94 -4.00 14.45
N TYR A 144 -2.39 -5.24 14.24
CA TYR A 144 -3.05 -6.08 15.23
C TYR A 144 -2.25 -7.37 15.51
N GLU A 145 -2.22 -7.76 16.79
CA GLU A 145 -1.67 -9.01 17.34
C GLU A 145 -2.85 -9.94 17.70
N SER A 146 -2.83 -11.21 17.27
CA SER A 146 -3.92 -12.13 17.60
C SER A 146 -4.01 -12.44 19.08
N SER A 147 -5.23 -12.57 19.59
CA SER A 147 -5.51 -13.01 20.96
C SER A 147 -5.17 -14.49 21.15
N ALA A 148 -5.33 -15.29 20.09
CA ALA A 148 -5.06 -16.72 20.07
C ALA A 148 -3.60 -17.05 19.68
N ASP A 149 -2.97 -16.21 18.85
CA ASP A 149 -1.62 -16.43 18.35
C ASP A 149 -0.74 -15.17 18.45
N ARG A 150 0.22 -15.18 19.38
CA ARG A 150 1.15 -14.07 19.60
C ARG A 150 2.21 -13.92 18.50
N VAL A 151 2.48 -14.94 17.69
CA VAL A 151 3.38 -14.85 16.53
C VAL A 151 2.63 -14.46 15.24
N TYR A 152 1.31 -14.24 15.30
CA TYR A 152 0.55 -13.65 14.19
C TYR A 152 0.54 -12.12 14.25
N ARG A 153 0.78 -11.47 13.11
CA ARG A 153 0.63 -10.03 12.87
C ARG A 153 -0.21 -9.79 11.63
N TYR A 154 -1.01 -8.72 11.66
CA TYR A 154 -1.79 -8.25 10.52
C TYR A 154 -1.86 -6.72 10.53
N SER A 155 -1.87 -6.11 9.35
CA SER A 155 -2.16 -4.69 9.17
C SER A 155 -2.76 -4.46 7.78
N ASN A 156 -3.53 -3.38 7.62
CA ASN A 156 -3.92 -2.88 6.32
C ASN A 156 -3.57 -1.38 6.17
N LEU A 157 -3.27 -0.98 4.94
CA LEU A 157 -3.08 0.41 4.52
C LEU A 157 -4.12 0.72 3.42
N PRO A 158 -5.34 1.13 3.80
CA PRO A 158 -6.48 1.31 2.88
C PRO A 158 -6.28 2.36 1.77
N ARG A 159 -5.24 3.20 1.89
CA ARG A 159 -4.84 4.23 0.92
C ARG A 159 -3.81 3.73 -0.09
N GLU A 160 -3.11 2.63 0.21
CA GLU A 160 -2.06 2.05 -0.62
C GLU A 160 -2.66 1.19 -1.74
N ASN A 161 -3.41 1.82 -2.63
CA ASN A 161 -3.97 1.15 -3.81
C ASN A 161 -2.83 0.70 -4.74
N VAL A 162 -3.02 -0.43 -5.42
CA VAL A 162 -2.01 -0.99 -6.32
C VAL A 162 -1.79 -0.13 -7.58
N CYS A 163 -0.52 0.13 -7.89
CA CYS A 163 -0.03 1.01 -8.95
C CYS A 163 0.77 0.24 -10.01
N THR A 164 1.06 0.90 -11.13
CA THR A 164 1.80 0.31 -12.28
C THR A 164 3.22 -0.14 -11.92
N GLU A 165 3.77 0.53 -10.92
CA GLU A 165 5.08 0.39 -10.32
C GLU A 165 5.20 -0.89 -9.48
N ASN A 166 4.09 -1.46 -9.00
CA ASN A 166 4.09 -2.71 -8.22
C ASN A 166 4.08 -3.96 -9.12
N LEU A 167 3.43 -3.89 -10.29
CA LEU A 167 3.32 -5.03 -11.20
C LEU A 167 4.69 -5.48 -11.74
N THR A 168 5.62 -4.53 -11.98
CA THR A 168 6.95 -4.84 -12.50
C THR A 168 7.82 -5.66 -11.52
N PRO A 169 8.02 -5.26 -10.25
CA PRO A 169 8.73 -6.10 -9.28
C PRO A 169 7.97 -7.39 -8.94
N TRP A 170 6.62 -7.36 -8.81
CA TRP A 170 5.83 -8.57 -8.57
C TRP A 170 6.07 -9.64 -9.64
N LYS A 171 6.20 -9.25 -10.92
CA LYS A 171 6.53 -10.17 -12.02
C LYS A 171 7.95 -10.73 -11.95
N LYS A 172 8.93 -9.98 -11.41
CA LYS A 172 10.32 -10.44 -11.27
C LYS A 172 10.52 -11.54 -10.22
N LEU A 173 9.44 -11.91 -9.52
CA LEU A 173 9.41 -13.05 -8.60
C LEU A 173 9.01 -14.36 -9.32
N LEU A 174 8.47 -14.28 -10.54
CA LEU A 174 8.07 -15.43 -11.35
C LEU A 174 9.25 -16.00 -12.15
N PRO A 175 9.43 -17.33 -12.26
CA PRO A 175 10.52 -17.96 -13.03
C PRO A 175 10.67 -17.50 -14.50
N CYS A 176 9.58 -17.07 -15.15
CA CYS A 176 9.57 -16.59 -16.54
C CYS A 176 9.46 -15.05 -16.69
N ASP A 177 9.66 -14.30 -15.60
CA ASP A 177 9.49 -12.84 -15.51
C ASP A 177 8.15 -12.38 -16.12
N SER A 178 8.22 -11.64 -17.23
CA SER A 178 7.13 -11.06 -18.00
C SER A 178 7.15 -11.49 -19.48
N THR A 179 8.07 -12.39 -19.86
CA THR A 179 8.51 -12.57 -21.26
C THR A 179 7.91 -13.78 -21.95
N ARG A 180 7.41 -14.75 -21.18
CA ARG A 180 6.84 -16.04 -21.61
C ARG A 180 5.83 -16.52 -20.59
N GLY A 181 4.98 -17.46 -21.00
CA GLY A 181 3.95 -18.04 -20.13
C GLY A 181 2.79 -17.08 -19.89
N LEU A 182 1.88 -17.47 -18.99
CA LEU A 182 0.70 -16.66 -18.67
C LEU A 182 1.06 -15.27 -18.12
N SER A 183 2.26 -15.09 -17.54
CA SER A 183 2.72 -13.79 -17.05
C SER A 183 2.91 -12.73 -18.16
N SER A 184 3.08 -13.15 -19.42
CA SER A 184 3.20 -12.21 -20.55
C SER A 184 1.90 -11.50 -20.89
N LEU A 185 0.74 -12.06 -20.51
CA LEU A 185 -0.57 -11.44 -20.70
C LEU A 185 -0.79 -10.23 -19.77
N LEU A 186 -0.13 -10.18 -18.61
CA LEU A 186 -0.36 -9.15 -17.58
C LEU A 186 0.24 -7.79 -17.99
N ASN A 187 -0.33 -7.12 -19.00
CA ASN A 187 0.10 -5.81 -19.46
C ASN A 187 -0.38 -4.71 -18.50
N SER A 188 0.52 -3.87 -17.97
CA SER A 188 0.21 -2.81 -17.00
C SER A 188 -0.97 -1.92 -17.43
N GLY A 189 -0.96 -1.38 -18.65
CA GLY A 189 -2.01 -0.53 -19.19
C GLY A 189 -3.34 -1.24 -19.49
N ARG A 190 -3.45 -2.53 -19.16
CA ARG A 190 -4.68 -3.34 -19.23
C ARG A 190 -5.06 -3.91 -17.86
N VAL A 191 -4.09 -4.30 -17.04
CA VAL A 191 -4.28 -4.72 -15.64
C VAL A 191 -4.90 -3.58 -14.82
N HIS A 192 -4.31 -2.39 -14.84
CA HIS A 192 -4.75 -1.28 -13.99
C HIS A 192 -6.01 -0.56 -14.50
N ASN A 193 -6.48 -0.90 -15.71
CA ASN A 193 -7.76 -0.44 -16.28
C ASN A 193 -8.92 -1.42 -15.99
N ALA A 194 -8.72 -2.45 -15.17
CA ALA A 194 -9.79 -3.34 -14.69
C ALA A 194 -10.58 -2.69 -13.54
N ASN A 195 -11.91 -2.90 -13.52
CA ASN A 195 -12.84 -2.35 -12.52
C ASN A 195 -12.56 -2.83 -11.09
N TYR A 196 -11.90 -3.99 -10.97
CA TYR A 196 -11.24 -4.49 -9.76
C TYR A 196 -9.95 -5.15 -10.21
N HIS A 197 -8.83 -4.84 -9.57
CA HIS A 197 -7.58 -5.58 -9.76
C HIS A 197 -6.84 -5.75 -8.45
N SER A 198 -6.31 -6.96 -8.22
CA SER A 198 -5.54 -7.33 -7.03
C SER A 198 -4.31 -8.15 -7.42
N LEU A 199 -3.16 -7.83 -6.83
CA LEU A 199 -1.91 -8.60 -6.91
C LEU A 199 -1.62 -9.20 -5.53
N GLY A 200 -1.65 -10.54 -5.44
CA GLY A 200 -1.35 -11.27 -4.21
C GLY A 200 -0.01 -11.99 -4.25
N ILE A 201 0.60 -12.14 -3.07
CA ILE A 201 1.76 -13.00 -2.80
C ILE A 201 1.45 -13.75 -1.50
N HIS A 202 1.27 -15.07 -1.60
CA HIS A 202 0.99 -15.94 -0.46
C HIS A 202 2.12 -16.95 -0.32
N PHE A 203 2.73 -17.04 0.85
CA PHE A 203 3.73 -18.04 1.20
C PHE A 203 3.26 -18.80 2.45
N ARG A 204 3.29 -20.14 2.38
CA ARG A 204 2.83 -21.01 3.49
C ARG A 204 3.56 -22.37 3.50
N PRO A 205 3.62 -23.03 4.67
CA PRO A 205 4.08 -24.40 4.77
C PRO A 205 2.92 -25.38 4.54
N LEU A 206 3.18 -26.41 3.74
CA LEU A 206 2.34 -27.57 3.48
C LEU A 206 2.91 -28.77 4.23
N CYS A 207 2.70 -28.82 5.55
CA CYS A 207 3.19 -29.89 6.41
C CYS A 207 2.24 -31.09 6.44
N ASN A 208 2.75 -32.28 6.11
CA ASN A 208 2.04 -33.55 6.21
C ASN A 208 2.94 -34.62 6.86
N ALA A 209 2.42 -35.28 7.91
CA ALA A 209 3.11 -36.36 8.63
C ALA A 209 4.57 -36.07 9.02
N GLY A 210 4.90 -34.82 9.37
CA GLY A 210 6.25 -34.41 9.79
C GLY A 210 7.22 -34.02 8.67
N LYS A 211 6.81 -34.09 7.40
CA LYS A 211 7.52 -33.44 6.28
C LYS A 211 6.78 -32.17 5.88
N CYS A 212 7.47 -31.05 5.77
CA CYS A 212 6.93 -29.80 5.26
C CYS A 212 7.41 -29.58 3.83
N LYS A 213 6.49 -29.17 2.95
CA LYS A 213 6.82 -28.49 1.70
C LYS A 213 6.53 -27.00 1.87
N TYR A 214 7.14 -26.15 1.05
CA TYR A 214 6.83 -24.73 1.01
C TYR A 214 6.13 -24.39 -0.30
N GLU A 215 5.05 -23.62 -0.20
CA GLU A 215 4.30 -23.09 -1.32
C GLU A 215 4.49 -21.58 -1.39
N LEU A 216 4.93 -21.08 -2.54
CA LEU A 216 4.80 -19.68 -2.93
C LEU A 216 3.75 -19.60 -4.04
N ARG A 217 2.65 -18.93 -3.76
CA ARG A 217 1.51 -18.74 -4.67
C ARG A 217 1.34 -17.25 -4.95
N GLN A 218 1.68 -16.83 -6.16
CA GLN A 218 1.44 -15.49 -6.65
C GLN A 218 0.12 -15.45 -7.43
N THR A 219 -0.74 -14.47 -7.13
CA THR A 219 -2.11 -14.40 -7.65
C THR A 219 -2.40 -13.06 -8.32
N VAL A 220 -3.26 -13.07 -9.34
CA VAL A 220 -3.79 -11.83 -9.95
C VAL A 220 -5.28 -11.98 -10.22
N SER A 221 -6.12 -11.28 -9.45
CA SER A 221 -7.56 -11.16 -9.70
C SER A 221 -7.84 -9.92 -10.55
N LEU A 222 -8.59 -10.06 -11.65
CA LEU A 222 -9.00 -8.95 -12.54
C LEU A 222 -10.49 -9.07 -12.88
N VAL A 223 -11.27 -7.99 -12.71
CA VAL A 223 -12.65 -7.91 -13.18
C VAL A 223 -12.77 -6.86 -14.28
N TYR A 224 -13.21 -7.31 -15.45
CA TYR A 224 -13.24 -6.56 -16.69
C TYR A 224 -14.66 -6.32 -17.18
N ASP A 225 -15.04 -5.07 -17.43
CA ASP A 225 -16.30 -4.73 -18.10
C ASP A 225 -16.20 -5.00 -19.61
N SER A 226 -16.91 -6.02 -20.09
CA SER A 226 -16.81 -6.44 -21.49
C SER A 226 -17.31 -5.37 -22.47
N ILE A 227 -18.23 -4.49 -22.06
CA ILE A 227 -18.76 -3.40 -22.91
C ILE A 227 -17.63 -2.44 -23.30
N PHE A 228 -16.89 -1.94 -22.30
CA PHE A 228 -15.77 -1.01 -22.51
C PHE A 228 -14.62 -1.66 -23.30
N ILE A 229 -14.39 -2.96 -23.07
CA ILE A 229 -13.26 -3.72 -23.64
C ILE A 229 -13.54 -4.20 -25.07
N SER A 230 -14.81 -4.33 -25.44
CA SER A 230 -15.23 -4.72 -26.78
C SER A 230 -15.25 -3.56 -27.77
N PHE A 231 -15.30 -2.30 -27.29
CA PHE A 231 -15.45 -1.04 -28.04
C PHE A 231 -16.73 -0.90 -28.88
N ASN A 232 -17.30 -2.00 -29.37
CA ASN A 232 -18.51 -2.03 -30.20
C ASN A 232 -19.81 -2.16 -29.40
N ASN A 233 -19.81 -1.92 -28.08
CA ASN A 233 -20.95 -2.11 -27.17
C ASN A 233 -21.52 -3.55 -27.09
N ASN A 234 -20.77 -4.55 -27.56
CA ASN A 234 -21.07 -5.98 -27.41
C ASN A 234 -20.41 -6.56 -26.15
N TYR A 235 -20.96 -7.65 -25.61
CA TYR A 235 -20.37 -8.42 -24.50
C TYR A 235 -19.21 -9.38 -24.93
N ASP A 236 -18.64 -9.18 -26.13
CA ASP A 236 -17.61 -10.04 -26.73
C ASP A 236 -16.23 -9.85 -26.08
N TRP A 237 -15.70 -10.87 -25.41
CA TRP A 237 -14.38 -10.82 -24.76
C TRP A 237 -13.35 -11.74 -25.43
N SER A 238 -12.07 -11.41 -25.28
CA SER A 238 -10.95 -12.25 -25.72
C SER A 238 -9.70 -11.95 -24.91
N LEU A 239 -8.72 -12.87 -24.94
CA LEU A 239 -7.41 -12.63 -24.33
C LEU A 239 -6.80 -11.31 -24.86
N ARG A 240 -6.82 -11.10 -26.19
CA ARG A 240 -6.30 -9.87 -26.80
C ARG A 240 -7.05 -8.61 -26.39
N LYS A 241 -8.38 -8.65 -26.23
CA LYS A 241 -9.17 -7.49 -25.78
C LYS A 241 -8.90 -7.16 -24.30
N MET A 242 -8.93 -8.16 -23.43
CA MET A 242 -8.73 -8.00 -21.98
C MET A 242 -7.29 -7.60 -21.66
N PHE A 243 -6.31 -8.31 -22.23
CA PHE A 243 -4.89 -8.23 -21.89
C PHE A 243 -4.03 -7.41 -22.87
N GLY A 244 -4.63 -6.90 -23.94
CA GLY A 244 -3.93 -6.18 -25.02
C GLY A 244 -3.06 -7.06 -25.92
N THR A 245 -2.80 -8.32 -25.53
CA THR A 245 -1.89 -9.26 -26.20
C THR A 245 -2.52 -10.66 -26.26
N GLY A 246 -2.07 -11.47 -27.22
CA GLY A 246 -2.34 -12.93 -27.22
C GLY A 246 -1.19 -13.68 -26.54
N LEU A 247 -1.41 -14.95 -26.21
CA LEU A 247 -0.32 -15.80 -25.72
C LEU A 247 0.50 -16.26 -26.92
N PHE A 248 1.79 -15.89 -26.98
CA PHE A 248 2.67 -16.24 -28.10
C PHE A 248 3.73 -17.29 -27.74
N LYS A 249 4.06 -17.45 -26.45
CA LYS A 249 5.13 -18.32 -25.95
C LYS A 249 4.74 -18.87 -24.58
N THR A 250 4.90 -20.16 -24.37
CA THR A 250 4.75 -20.84 -23.08
C THR A 250 6.00 -20.66 -22.22
N CYS A 251 5.88 -20.81 -20.89
CA CYS A 251 7.04 -20.77 -20.00
C CYS A 251 7.77 -22.13 -20.05
N PRO A 252 9.06 -22.21 -20.44
CA PRO A 252 9.80 -23.47 -20.49
C PRO A 252 10.24 -24.00 -19.12
N LEU A 253 9.99 -23.24 -18.05
CA LEU A 253 10.26 -23.62 -16.65
C LEU A 253 9.01 -24.09 -15.91
N ALA A 254 7.84 -24.11 -16.58
CA ALA A 254 6.60 -24.59 -16.00
C ALA A 254 6.37 -26.05 -16.35
N ASP A 255 6.05 -26.87 -15.36
CA ASP A 255 5.64 -28.27 -15.53
C ASP A 255 4.36 -28.37 -16.36
N TYR A 256 3.47 -27.38 -16.22
CA TYR A 256 2.37 -27.12 -17.14
C TYR A 256 1.89 -25.67 -17.07
N SER A 257 1.30 -25.19 -18.18
CA SER A 257 0.51 -23.96 -18.23
C SER A 257 -0.91 -24.28 -18.74
N LYS A 258 -1.97 -23.90 -18.03
CA LYS A 258 -3.38 -24.22 -18.36
C LYS A 258 -4.32 -23.04 -18.24
N ILE A 259 -5.39 -23.06 -19.06
CA ILE A 259 -6.53 -22.14 -18.94
C ILE A 259 -7.80 -22.95 -18.64
N TYR A 260 -8.54 -22.51 -17.63
CA TYR A 260 -9.84 -23.03 -17.22
C TYR A 260 -10.90 -21.97 -17.53
N LEU A 261 -11.96 -22.33 -18.27
CA LEU A 261 -13.08 -21.44 -18.59
C LEU A 261 -14.36 -21.99 -17.96
N ASP A 262 -14.96 -21.20 -17.08
CA ASP A 262 -16.29 -21.48 -16.53
C ASP A 262 -17.38 -21.23 -17.58
N THR A 263 -18.00 -22.32 -18.03
CA THR A 263 -19.08 -22.34 -19.01
C THR A 263 -20.46 -22.43 -18.38
N SER A 264 -20.59 -22.39 -17.04
CA SER A 264 -21.90 -22.43 -16.38
C SER A 264 -22.81 -21.28 -16.79
N SER A 265 -22.25 -20.12 -17.14
CA SER A 265 -23.00 -18.95 -17.62
C SER A 265 -23.54 -19.10 -19.04
N ASN A 266 -23.06 -20.07 -19.83
CA ASN A 266 -23.46 -20.31 -21.22
C ASN A 266 -24.94 -20.78 -21.32
N SER A 267 -25.50 -21.37 -20.27
CA SER A 267 -26.92 -21.73 -20.22
C SER A 267 -27.85 -20.52 -20.13
N SER A 268 -27.41 -19.44 -19.47
CA SER A 268 -28.20 -18.23 -19.25
C SER A 268 -27.92 -17.15 -20.30
N VAL A 269 -26.65 -17.03 -20.72
CA VAL A 269 -26.18 -16.10 -21.76
C VAL A 269 -25.36 -16.90 -22.78
N PRO A 270 -25.95 -17.37 -23.88
CA PRO A 270 -25.26 -18.22 -24.84
C PRO A 270 -24.15 -17.48 -25.57
N TYR A 271 -22.95 -18.05 -25.57
CA TYR A 271 -21.77 -17.53 -26.24
C TYR A 271 -21.03 -18.60 -27.05
N LEU A 272 -20.41 -18.17 -28.16
CA LEU A 272 -19.65 -19.01 -29.06
C LEU A 272 -18.16 -18.86 -28.78
N ILE A 273 -17.49 -19.97 -28.44
CA ILE A 273 -16.05 -20.00 -28.16
C ILE A 273 -15.29 -20.22 -29.48
N SER A 274 -14.16 -19.53 -29.67
CA SER A 274 -13.36 -19.61 -30.90
C SER A 274 -12.53 -20.90 -31.09
N GLN A 275 -12.43 -21.74 -30.07
CA GLN A 275 -11.67 -22.99 -30.07
C GLN A 275 -12.39 -24.02 -29.18
N GLU A 276 -12.33 -25.29 -29.56
CA GLU A 276 -12.83 -26.40 -28.73
C GLU A 276 -11.84 -26.69 -27.58
N PRO A 277 -12.31 -27.09 -26.39
CA PRO A 277 -11.44 -27.44 -25.28
C PRO A 277 -10.85 -28.85 -25.44
N ASP A 278 -9.67 -29.08 -24.87
CA ASP A 278 -9.03 -30.40 -24.85
C ASP A 278 -9.87 -31.41 -24.04
N TYR A 279 -10.51 -30.94 -22.97
CA TYR A 279 -11.49 -31.70 -22.18
C TYR A 279 -12.41 -30.76 -21.38
N VAL A 280 -13.54 -31.31 -20.93
CA VAL A 280 -14.50 -30.61 -20.07
C VAL A 280 -14.57 -31.31 -18.71
N LEU A 281 -14.44 -30.53 -17.64
CA LEU A 281 -14.41 -30.97 -16.25
C LEU A 281 -15.72 -30.60 -15.55
N LYS A 282 -16.34 -31.57 -14.85
CA LYS A 282 -17.64 -31.45 -14.17
C LYS A 282 -18.73 -30.80 -15.06
N ASN A 283 -18.72 -31.10 -16.36
CA ASN A 283 -19.58 -30.59 -17.45
C ASN A 283 -19.57 -29.07 -17.70
N ASN A 284 -19.16 -28.25 -16.73
CA ASN A 284 -19.27 -26.79 -16.77
C ASN A 284 -17.91 -26.06 -16.84
N ILE A 285 -16.78 -26.75 -16.87
CA ILE A 285 -15.45 -26.13 -16.95
C ILE A 285 -14.72 -26.65 -18.19
N ALA A 286 -14.53 -25.79 -19.19
CA ALA A 286 -13.73 -26.08 -20.38
C ALA A 286 -12.23 -25.89 -20.07
N VAL A 287 -11.36 -26.84 -20.45
CA VAL A 287 -9.93 -26.80 -20.13
C VAL A 287 -9.08 -26.79 -21.40
N TYR A 288 -8.04 -25.95 -21.40
CA TYR A 288 -7.08 -25.78 -22.50
C TYR A 288 -5.66 -25.89 -21.95
N ASN A 289 -4.85 -26.78 -22.54
CA ASN A 289 -3.43 -26.94 -22.23
C ASN A 289 -2.60 -26.08 -23.19
N LEU A 290 -1.65 -25.31 -22.65
CA LEU A 290 -0.92 -24.31 -23.44
C LEU A 290 0.37 -24.90 -23.99
N ASN A 291 0.34 -25.31 -25.26
CA ASN A 291 1.48 -25.92 -25.97
C ASN A 291 2.19 -24.97 -26.96
N GLY A 292 1.74 -23.72 -27.10
CA GLY A 292 2.29 -22.78 -28.09
C GLY A 292 1.56 -21.43 -28.16
N ILE A 293 1.39 -20.90 -29.37
CA ILE A 293 0.58 -19.70 -29.62
C ILE A 293 -0.90 -20.04 -29.36
N PHE A 294 -1.56 -19.28 -28.50
CA PHE A 294 -2.94 -19.54 -28.08
C PHE A 294 -3.81 -18.27 -28.07
N HIS A 295 -5.06 -18.40 -28.51
CA HIS A 295 -6.01 -17.29 -28.54
C HIS A 295 -7.45 -17.77 -28.28
N LEU A 296 -7.95 -17.42 -27.09
CA LEU A 296 -9.33 -17.63 -26.70
C LEU A 296 -10.15 -16.34 -26.86
N SER A 297 -11.33 -16.49 -27.46
CA SER A 297 -12.37 -15.45 -27.54
C SER A 297 -13.74 -16.08 -27.42
N ALA A 298 -14.66 -15.36 -26.78
CA ALA A 298 -16.08 -15.66 -26.76
C ALA A 298 -16.86 -14.53 -27.44
N ILE A 299 -17.74 -14.90 -28.36
CA ILE A 299 -18.64 -14.00 -29.08
C ILE A 299 -20.04 -14.21 -28.52
N VAL A 300 -20.74 -13.13 -28.17
CA VAL A 300 -22.09 -13.14 -27.60
C VAL A 300 -23.08 -12.69 -28.69
N PRO A 301 -23.59 -13.60 -29.54
CA PRO A 301 -24.32 -13.24 -30.76
C PRO A 301 -25.67 -12.55 -30.53
N ARG A 302 -26.18 -12.54 -29.28
CA ARG A 302 -27.39 -11.81 -28.88
C ARG A 302 -27.19 -11.18 -27.50
N PRO A 303 -26.89 -9.87 -27.41
CA PRO A 303 -26.76 -9.19 -26.12
C PRO A 303 -28.09 -9.20 -25.35
N LYS A 304 -28.17 -9.98 -24.28
CA LYS A 304 -29.26 -9.92 -23.29
C LYS A 304 -28.71 -9.42 -21.96
N ILE A 305 -29.35 -8.40 -21.39
CA ILE A 305 -29.10 -7.97 -20.02
C ILE A 305 -29.75 -9.00 -19.10
N VAL A 306 -29.00 -10.04 -18.72
CA VAL A 306 -29.41 -11.02 -17.71
C VAL A 306 -28.98 -10.51 -16.35
N VAL A 307 -29.98 -10.21 -15.50
CA VAL A 307 -29.77 -9.94 -14.07
C VAL A 307 -29.25 -11.22 -13.42
N SER A 308 -28.26 -11.10 -12.52
CA SER A 308 -27.64 -12.27 -11.89
C SER A 308 -28.66 -13.13 -11.15
N GLU A 309 -28.80 -14.40 -11.55
CA GLU A 309 -29.52 -15.41 -10.76
C GLU A 309 -28.66 -15.92 -9.60
N LEU A 310 -27.34 -15.71 -9.65
CA LEU A 310 -26.40 -16.06 -8.58
C LEU A 310 -26.60 -15.13 -7.37
N ARG A 311 -27.21 -15.68 -6.32
CA ARG A 311 -27.20 -15.11 -4.97
C ARG A 311 -26.09 -15.79 -4.17
N PRO A 312 -25.07 -15.09 -3.67
CA PRO A 312 -24.15 -15.66 -2.69
C PRO A 312 -24.91 -15.97 -1.39
N LEU A 313 -24.61 -17.09 -0.74
CA LEU A 313 -25.27 -17.48 0.52
C LEU A 313 -25.06 -16.47 1.64
N LEU A 314 -23.87 -15.87 1.66
CA LEU A 314 -23.43 -14.85 2.60
C LEU A 314 -22.82 -13.67 1.83
N TYR A 315 -23.27 -12.46 2.12
CA TYR A 315 -22.60 -11.22 1.69
C TYR A 315 -22.68 -10.16 2.78
N THR A 316 -21.88 -9.10 2.64
CA THR A 316 -21.72 -8.04 3.64
C THR A 316 -21.94 -6.67 3.02
N ASP A 317 -22.29 -5.68 3.84
CA ASP A 317 -22.02 -4.27 3.56
C ASP A 317 -21.59 -3.54 4.85
N ARG A 318 -20.95 -2.37 4.72
CA ARG A 318 -20.42 -1.60 5.85
C ARG A 318 -20.43 -0.10 5.56
N PHE A 319 -20.91 0.67 6.53
CA PHE A 319 -21.13 2.11 6.38
C PHE A 319 -21.05 2.87 7.71
N ILE A 320 -20.99 4.20 7.60
CA ILE A 320 -20.95 5.13 8.75
C ILE A 320 -22.35 5.71 8.98
N THR A 321 -22.66 5.97 10.24
CA THR A 321 -23.83 6.69 10.73
C THR A 321 -23.39 7.88 11.59
N GLY A 322 -24.25 8.88 11.74
CA GLY A 322 -23.96 10.13 12.46
C GLY A 322 -24.13 11.38 11.59
N PHE A 323 -23.92 12.55 12.19
CA PHE A 323 -23.96 13.85 11.53
C PHE A 323 -22.98 14.81 12.21
N GLY A 324 -22.29 15.64 11.42
CA GLY A 324 -21.21 16.51 11.92
C GLY A 324 -19.89 15.77 12.13
N GLN A 325 -18.97 16.43 12.85
CA GLN A 325 -17.60 15.96 13.12
C GLN A 325 -17.31 15.76 14.62
N GLU A 326 -18.34 15.45 15.41
CA GLU A 326 -18.22 15.20 16.85
C GLU A 326 -18.44 13.70 17.16
N TYR A 327 -19.64 13.19 16.86
CA TYR A 327 -20.05 11.79 17.08
C TYR A 327 -20.35 11.05 15.78
N GLY A 328 -20.04 9.75 15.75
CA GLY A 328 -20.38 8.84 14.67
C GLY A 328 -20.71 7.43 15.18
N GLY A 329 -20.99 6.53 14.24
CA GLY A 329 -21.16 5.11 14.51
C GLY A 329 -20.86 4.26 13.30
N LEU A 330 -20.12 3.18 13.51
CA LEU A 330 -19.83 2.18 12.50
C LEU A 330 -20.95 1.14 12.49
N VAL A 331 -21.46 0.81 11.30
CA VAL A 331 -22.41 -0.29 11.09
C VAL A 331 -21.88 -1.26 10.04
N THR A 332 -21.79 -2.54 10.41
CA THR A 332 -21.40 -3.65 9.53
C THR A 332 -22.58 -4.62 9.48
N ARG A 333 -23.12 -4.88 8.29
CA ARG A 333 -24.27 -5.80 8.09
C ARG A 333 -23.86 -7.04 7.34
N ILE A 334 -24.47 -8.15 7.72
CA ILE A 334 -24.18 -9.48 7.21
C ILE A 334 -25.49 -10.15 6.84
N TYR A 335 -25.62 -10.49 5.56
CA TYR A 335 -26.82 -11.03 4.94
C TYR A 335 -26.63 -12.54 4.75
N ASN A 336 -27.40 -13.35 5.47
CA ASN A 336 -27.46 -14.79 5.27
C ASN A 336 -28.71 -15.15 4.46
N ASP A 337 -28.61 -15.44 3.15
CA ASP A 337 -29.71 -15.95 2.31
C ASP A 337 -29.81 -17.50 2.35
N HIS A 338 -28.93 -18.16 3.11
CA HIS A 338 -28.97 -19.62 3.29
C HIS A 338 -30.18 -20.07 4.13
N LYS A 339 -30.53 -21.35 3.95
CA LYS A 339 -31.66 -22.01 4.63
C LYS A 339 -31.30 -22.53 6.03
N SER A 340 -30.01 -22.66 6.37
CA SER A 340 -29.52 -23.00 7.71
C SER A 340 -28.97 -21.75 8.41
N PRO A 341 -28.82 -21.78 9.75
CA PRO A 341 -27.92 -20.84 10.40
C PRO A 341 -26.48 -21.04 9.91
N ILE A 342 -25.68 -19.97 10.00
CA ILE A 342 -24.24 -19.99 9.68
C ILE A 342 -23.50 -19.37 10.88
N ILE A 343 -22.43 -20.01 11.35
CA ILE A 343 -21.55 -19.42 12.36
C ILE A 343 -20.51 -18.55 11.64
N ALA A 344 -20.43 -17.28 12.03
CA ALA A 344 -19.51 -16.31 11.47
C ALA A 344 -18.69 -15.61 12.57
N THR A 345 -17.41 -15.38 12.29
CA THR A 345 -16.50 -14.59 13.13
C THR A 345 -16.19 -13.28 12.41
N VAL A 346 -16.53 -12.17 13.05
CA VAL A 346 -16.36 -10.81 12.53
C VAL A 346 -15.22 -10.15 13.25
N ILE A 347 -14.22 -9.68 12.51
CA ILE A 347 -13.02 -9.03 13.04
C ILE A 347 -12.98 -7.58 12.53
N GLU A 348 -13.12 -6.64 13.47
CA GLU A 348 -13.09 -5.20 13.26
C GLU A 348 -11.75 -4.63 13.76
N ASN A 349 -10.97 -4.04 12.84
CA ASN A 349 -9.69 -3.40 13.10
C ASN A 349 -9.83 -1.88 12.96
N ILE A 350 -10.14 -1.20 14.07
CA ILE A 350 -10.57 0.21 14.04
C ILE A 350 -9.42 1.13 14.48
N PRO A 351 -8.99 2.12 13.67
CA PRO A 351 -7.84 2.97 13.99
C PRO A 351 -7.93 3.67 15.34
N TRP A 352 -6.77 3.91 15.97
CA TRP A 352 -6.69 4.50 17.32
C TRP A 352 -7.30 5.91 17.44
N PHE A 353 -7.47 6.63 16.32
CA PHE A 353 -8.09 7.95 16.25
C PHE A 353 -9.63 7.92 16.22
N LEU A 354 -10.22 6.73 16.34
CA LEU A 354 -11.66 6.48 16.47
C LEU A 354 -11.94 5.70 17.76
N PRO A 355 -11.99 6.37 18.92
CA PRO A 355 -12.39 5.76 20.18
C PRO A 355 -13.80 5.20 20.09
N ILE A 356 -13.91 3.87 19.96
CA ILE A 356 -15.19 3.16 20.03
C ILE A 356 -15.59 2.85 21.48
N TYR A 357 -16.86 3.09 21.80
CA TYR A 357 -17.42 2.78 23.10
C TYR A 357 -18.01 1.37 23.14
N TYR A 358 -17.31 0.43 23.77
CA TYR A 358 -17.76 -0.96 23.95
C TYR A 358 -19.20 -1.08 24.50
N HIS A 359 -19.60 -0.19 25.42
CA HIS A 359 -20.95 -0.20 26.00
C HIS A 359 -22.07 0.16 24.99
N THR A 360 -21.72 0.75 23.84
CA THR A 360 -22.68 1.09 22.77
C THR A 360 -22.89 -0.04 21.77
N LEU A 361 -22.12 -1.14 21.87
CA LEU A 361 -22.20 -2.29 20.97
C LEU A 361 -23.60 -2.92 20.97
N LYS A 362 -24.26 -2.83 19.82
CA LYS A 362 -25.57 -3.42 19.55
C LYS A 362 -25.44 -4.38 18.37
N VAL A 363 -25.73 -5.65 18.62
CA VAL A 363 -25.89 -6.67 17.58
C VAL A 363 -27.36 -7.03 17.48
N THR A 364 -27.92 -6.91 16.29
CA THR A 364 -29.33 -7.18 15.97
C THR A 364 -29.45 -8.09 14.76
N SER A 365 -30.42 -8.99 14.72
CA SER A 365 -30.78 -9.78 13.53
C SER A 365 -32.26 -9.60 13.25
N ASN A 366 -32.60 -9.12 12.04
CA ASN A 366 -33.96 -8.72 11.67
C ASN A 366 -34.63 -7.80 12.73
N GLY A 367 -33.85 -6.90 13.36
CA GLY A 367 -34.28 -6.00 14.43
C GLY A 367 -34.26 -6.58 15.86
N ILE A 368 -34.15 -7.90 16.04
CA ILE A 368 -34.11 -8.56 17.35
C ILE A 368 -32.66 -8.55 17.88
N ARG A 369 -32.43 -8.11 19.13
CA ARG A 369 -31.08 -8.10 19.72
C ARG A 369 -30.56 -9.53 19.95
N ILE A 370 -29.37 -9.84 19.44
CA ILE A 370 -28.68 -11.12 19.64
C ILE A 370 -27.51 -10.93 20.62
N ILE A 371 -27.24 -11.97 21.42
CA ILE A 371 -26.06 -12.07 22.28
C ILE A 371 -24.98 -12.86 21.52
N PRO A 372 -23.75 -12.33 21.33
CA PRO A 372 -22.66 -13.07 20.71
C PRO A 372 -22.28 -14.34 21.47
N LYS A 373 -21.85 -15.38 20.75
CA LYS A 373 -21.33 -16.63 21.34
C LYS A 373 -19.97 -16.44 21.99
N ALA A 374 -19.12 -15.60 21.39
CA ALA A 374 -17.88 -15.10 21.95
C ALA A 374 -17.66 -13.65 21.51
N LEU A 375 -16.97 -12.88 22.35
CA LEU A 375 -16.73 -11.47 22.15
C LEU A 375 -15.38 -11.11 22.79
N ILE A 376 -14.41 -10.70 21.97
CA ILE A 376 -13.08 -10.30 22.40
C ILE A 376 -12.88 -8.84 22.02
N TYR A 377 -12.53 -8.01 23.00
CA TYR A 377 -12.27 -6.58 22.81
C TYR A 377 -10.92 -6.20 23.40
N LYS A 378 -9.99 -5.68 22.58
CA LYS A 378 -8.79 -4.98 23.06
C LYS A 378 -9.01 -3.47 22.83
N PRO A 379 -9.08 -2.63 23.87
CA PRO A 379 -9.21 -1.19 23.68
C PRO A 379 -7.97 -0.61 22.98
N GLY A 380 -8.17 0.35 22.09
CA GLY A 380 -7.08 1.10 21.47
C GLY A 380 -6.34 1.98 22.46
N LYS A 381 -5.17 2.44 22.05
CA LYS A 381 -4.37 3.43 22.78
C LYS A 381 -3.82 4.41 21.77
N GLY A 382 -4.19 5.68 21.89
CA GLY A 382 -3.85 6.72 20.92
C GLY A 382 -2.36 6.71 20.55
N ARG A 383 -2.06 6.60 19.25
CA ARG A 383 -0.71 6.54 18.66
C ARG A 383 0.13 5.31 19.06
N VAL A 384 -0.47 4.28 19.66
CA VAL A 384 0.24 3.09 20.16
C VAL A 384 -0.42 1.77 19.74
N ARG A 385 -1.76 1.67 19.68
CA ARG A 385 -2.49 0.44 19.36
C ARG A 385 -3.89 0.74 18.81
N ILE A 386 -4.33 0.01 17.78
CA ILE A 386 -5.71 0.07 17.26
C ILE A 386 -6.74 -0.48 18.27
N TYR A 387 -8.02 -0.17 18.06
CA TYR A 387 -9.12 -0.89 18.68
C TYR A 387 -9.33 -2.21 17.94
N TYR A 388 -9.40 -3.30 18.69
CA TYR A 388 -9.66 -4.64 18.15
C TYR A 388 -10.95 -5.18 18.73
N LEU A 389 -11.83 -5.67 17.86
CA LEU A 389 -13.13 -6.22 18.22
C LEU A 389 -13.40 -7.47 17.38
N GLU A 390 -13.44 -8.63 18.03
CA GLU A 390 -13.72 -9.93 17.42
C GLU A 390 -15.01 -10.51 18.01
N ILE A 391 -15.97 -10.83 17.14
CA ILE A 391 -17.34 -11.22 17.51
C ILE A 391 -17.71 -12.52 16.81
N VAL A 392 -18.03 -13.56 17.57
CA VAL A 392 -18.55 -14.83 17.04
C VAL A 392 -20.07 -14.82 17.14
N LEU A 393 -20.74 -14.88 15.99
CA LEU A 393 -22.19 -14.82 15.85
C LEU A 393 -22.75 -16.09 15.21
N GLU A 394 -24.01 -16.39 15.53
CA GLU A 394 -24.83 -17.31 14.74
C GLU A 394 -25.82 -16.48 13.93
N LEU A 395 -25.65 -16.49 12.62
CA LEU A 395 -26.48 -15.76 11.66
C LEU A 395 -27.70 -16.62 11.35
N ALA A 396 -28.89 -16.18 11.74
CA ALA A 396 -30.13 -16.92 11.51
C ALA A 396 -30.39 -17.14 9.99
N PRO A 397 -31.12 -18.21 9.60
CA PRO A 397 -31.53 -18.41 8.20
C PRO A 397 -32.26 -17.19 7.65
N ARG A 398 -31.98 -16.81 6.40
CA ARG A 398 -32.68 -15.71 5.70
C ARG A 398 -32.81 -14.43 6.54
N SER A 399 -31.69 -13.99 7.11
CA SER A 399 -31.63 -12.84 8.02
C SER A 399 -30.58 -11.81 7.64
N VAL A 400 -30.80 -10.58 8.08
CA VAL A 400 -29.80 -9.51 8.07
C VAL A 400 -29.38 -9.27 9.51
N THR A 401 -28.11 -9.57 9.81
CA THR A 401 -27.50 -9.30 11.11
C THR A 401 -26.67 -8.03 11.02
N GLU A 402 -27.01 -7.04 11.82
CA GLU A 402 -26.36 -5.73 11.90
C GLU A 402 -25.53 -5.64 13.19
N ILE A 403 -24.28 -5.24 13.07
CA ILE A 403 -23.35 -4.96 14.16
C ILE A 403 -23.13 -3.45 14.15
N SER A 404 -23.41 -2.77 15.26
CA SER A 404 -23.25 -1.32 15.36
C SER A 404 -22.52 -0.92 16.64
N VAL A 405 -21.61 0.05 16.52
CA VAL A 405 -20.83 0.62 17.64
C VAL A 405 -20.58 2.11 17.40
N GLN A 406 -20.70 2.94 18.43
CA GLN A 406 -20.51 4.39 18.35
C GLN A 406 -19.04 4.77 18.60
N PHE A 407 -18.60 5.84 17.96
CA PHE A 407 -17.25 6.40 18.10
C PHE A 407 -17.27 7.93 18.09
N ASP A 408 -16.24 8.54 18.66
CA ASP A 408 -16.02 9.99 18.58
C ASP A 408 -14.89 10.30 17.59
N TYR A 409 -14.87 11.53 17.05
CA TYR A 409 -13.76 12.01 16.22
C TYR A 409 -12.67 12.67 17.07
N VAL A 410 -11.41 12.21 16.94
CA VAL A 410 -10.27 12.74 17.71
C VAL A 410 -9.53 13.84 16.95
N PHE A 411 -9.25 14.95 17.61
CA PHE A 411 -8.32 15.98 17.12
C PHE A 411 -6.90 15.41 16.96
N LEU A 412 -6.45 15.34 15.71
CA LEU A 412 -5.08 15.01 15.36
C LEU A 412 -4.17 16.25 15.44
N LYS A 413 -2.87 16.05 15.62
CA LYS A 413 -1.89 17.14 15.49
C LYS A 413 -1.75 17.53 14.02
N TRP A 414 -1.35 18.77 13.73
CA TRP A 414 -1.15 19.23 12.36
C TRP A 414 -0.16 18.36 11.54
N GLN A 415 0.83 17.73 12.20
CA GLN A 415 1.80 16.81 11.60
C GLN A 415 1.26 15.39 11.33
N GLU A 416 0.08 15.07 11.86
CA GLU A 416 -0.58 13.76 11.72
C GLU A 416 -1.62 13.77 10.59
N TYR A 417 -1.84 14.93 9.96
CA TYR A 417 -2.63 15.05 8.74
C TYR A 417 -1.82 14.65 7.50
N PRO A 418 -2.44 13.98 6.51
CA PRO A 418 -1.85 13.85 5.19
C PRO A 418 -1.68 15.23 4.51
N PRO A 419 -0.80 15.36 3.49
CA PRO A 419 -0.53 16.64 2.81
C PRO A 419 -1.76 17.35 2.22
N ASP A 420 -2.78 16.57 1.85
CA ASP A 420 -4.15 17.07 1.65
C ASP A 420 -5.02 16.60 2.82
N ALA A 421 -5.27 17.51 3.77
CA ALA A 421 -6.10 17.25 4.94
C ALA A 421 -7.60 17.17 4.62
N ASN A 422 -8.05 17.77 3.51
CA ASN A 422 -9.46 17.83 3.12
C ASN A 422 -9.95 16.52 2.49
N HIS A 423 -9.03 15.73 1.91
CA HIS A 423 -9.29 14.37 1.45
C HIS A 423 -9.91 13.47 2.54
N GLY A 424 -9.54 13.69 3.81
CA GLY A 424 -9.95 12.82 4.91
C GLY A 424 -9.17 11.50 4.99
N PHE A 425 -9.50 10.70 6.01
CA PHE A 425 -8.77 9.51 6.44
C PHE A 425 -9.54 8.25 6.07
N TYR A 426 -8.84 7.27 5.50
CA TYR A 426 -9.42 5.96 5.23
C TYR A 426 -9.42 5.08 6.48
N ILE A 427 -10.45 4.24 6.59
CA ILE A 427 -10.60 3.18 7.60
C ILE A 427 -10.68 1.84 6.87
N GLY A 428 -9.92 0.87 7.37
CA GLY A 428 -9.78 -0.44 6.74
C GLY A 428 -11.00 -1.32 6.95
N SER A 429 -11.18 -2.27 6.03
CA SER A 429 -12.20 -3.31 6.04
C SER A 429 -12.27 -4.08 7.36
N ALA A 430 -13.48 -4.57 7.65
CA ALA A 430 -13.69 -5.68 8.56
C ALA A 430 -13.50 -7.00 7.81
N ILE A 431 -13.18 -8.06 8.56
CA ILE A 431 -13.01 -9.41 8.03
C ILE A 431 -14.15 -10.28 8.57
N VAL A 432 -14.98 -10.84 7.69
CA VAL A 432 -16.05 -11.77 8.06
C VAL A 432 -15.67 -13.18 7.62
N LYS A 433 -15.25 -14.00 8.58
CA LYS A 433 -14.92 -15.41 8.37
C LYS A 433 -16.14 -16.28 8.64
N ALA A 434 -16.48 -17.20 7.74
CA ALA A 434 -17.60 -18.13 7.93
C ALA A 434 -17.34 -19.47 7.24
N THR A 435 -17.92 -20.55 7.75
CA THR A 435 -17.86 -21.87 7.09
C THR A 435 -19.16 -22.09 6.32
N ILE A 436 -19.06 -22.51 5.05
CA ILE A 436 -20.19 -22.60 4.12
C ILE A 436 -20.13 -23.90 3.29
N PRO A 437 -21.26 -24.57 2.99
CA PRO A 437 -21.28 -25.76 2.13
C PRO A 437 -20.83 -25.48 0.69
N ARG A 438 -19.85 -26.28 0.21
CA ARG A 438 -19.15 -26.07 -1.08
C ARG A 438 -20.07 -26.11 -2.31
N ASN A 439 -21.17 -26.87 -2.23
CA ASN A 439 -22.15 -27.07 -3.30
C ASN A 439 -22.96 -25.82 -3.70
N ALA A 440 -22.86 -24.70 -2.96
CA ALA A 440 -23.77 -23.58 -3.14
C ALA A 440 -23.34 -22.53 -4.17
N THR A 441 -22.08 -22.06 -4.16
CA THR A 441 -21.63 -20.92 -4.99
C THR A 441 -20.11 -20.77 -5.13
N SER A 442 -19.29 -21.70 -4.60
CA SER A 442 -17.88 -21.41 -4.33
C SER A 442 -16.99 -21.27 -5.57
N LEU A 443 -16.14 -20.23 -5.55
CA LEU A 443 -14.93 -20.10 -6.36
C LEU A 443 -13.66 -20.02 -5.51
N THR A 444 -13.74 -20.04 -4.18
CA THR A 444 -12.55 -19.76 -3.35
C THR A 444 -11.51 -20.86 -3.51
N PHE A 445 -10.27 -20.46 -3.81
CA PHE A 445 -9.19 -21.39 -4.05
C PHE A 445 -8.28 -21.46 -2.81
N ASP A 446 -8.57 -22.45 -1.97
CA ASP A 446 -7.83 -22.76 -0.73
C ASP A 446 -6.58 -23.62 -0.99
N LYS A 447 -6.61 -24.49 -2.02
CA LYS A 447 -5.52 -25.40 -2.40
C LYS A 447 -4.51 -24.77 -3.36
N SER A 448 -3.35 -25.42 -3.46
CA SER A 448 -2.16 -24.96 -4.18
C SER A 448 -2.30 -24.90 -5.70
N LEU A 449 -3.22 -25.69 -6.28
CA LEU A 449 -3.53 -25.69 -7.72
C LEU A 449 -5.02 -25.44 -7.94
N ILE A 450 -5.38 -24.65 -8.95
CA ILE A 450 -6.77 -24.39 -9.37
C ILE A 450 -7.48 -25.72 -9.69
N ILE A 451 -6.80 -26.67 -10.35
CA ILE A 451 -7.38 -27.99 -10.65
C ILE A 451 -7.85 -28.74 -9.40
N ASP A 452 -7.12 -28.68 -8.29
CA ASP A 452 -7.48 -29.36 -7.04
C ASP A 452 -8.66 -28.69 -6.34
N ASN A 453 -8.75 -27.36 -6.47
CA ASN A 453 -9.88 -26.57 -5.97
C ASN A 453 -11.16 -26.88 -6.75
N LEU A 454 -11.07 -26.97 -8.08
CA LEU A 454 -12.20 -27.31 -8.96
C LEU A 454 -12.62 -28.78 -8.81
N ASN A 455 -11.66 -29.70 -8.65
CA ASN A 455 -11.94 -31.12 -8.47
C ASN A 455 -12.50 -31.45 -7.08
N SER A 456 -12.09 -30.76 -6.03
CA SER A 456 -12.46 -31.10 -4.64
C SER A 456 -13.97 -31.33 -4.43
N THR A 457 -14.27 -32.38 -3.68
CA THR A 457 -15.60 -32.89 -3.34
C THR A 457 -15.86 -32.88 -1.82
N GLY A 458 -14.96 -32.28 -1.05
CA GLY A 458 -15.09 -32.18 0.40
C GLY A 458 -16.20 -31.22 0.82
N ASP A 459 -16.83 -31.53 1.94
CA ASP A 459 -17.79 -30.65 2.61
C ASP A 459 -17.14 -29.34 3.09
N ASP A 460 -18.00 -28.35 3.37
CA ASP A 460 -17.75 -27.15 4.18
C ASP A 460 -16.38 -26.46 4.09
N TYR A 461 -16.33 -25.36 3.34
CA TYR A 461 -15.14 -24.53 3.14
C TYR A 461 -15.20 -23.21 3.92
N LEU A 462 -14.04 -22.70 4.33
CA LEU A 462 -13.90 -21.42 5.01
C LEU A 462 -13.86 -20.26 3.99
N ILE A 463 -14.85 -19.36 4.04
CA ILE A 463 -14.76 -18.04 3.41
C ILE A 463 -14.18 -17.01 4.36
N CYS A 464 -13.54 -15.99 3.78
CA CYS A 464 -12.97 -14.83 4.47
C CYS A 464 -13.37 -13.58 3.67
N LEU A 465 -14.57 -13.04 3.94
CA LEU A 465 -15.08 -11.87 3.21
C LEU A 465 -14.43 -10.58 3.71
N LYS A 466 -14.12 -9.69 2.77
CA LYS A 466 -13.59 -8.35 3.03
C LYS A 466 -14.68 -7.32 2.80
N THR A 467 -15.04 -6.56 3.84
CA THR A 467 -16.02 -5.48 3.69
C THR A 467 -15.42 -4.26 2.99
N GLU A 468 -16.25 -3.25 2.77
CA GLU A 468 -15.83 -1.94 2.29
C GLU A 468 -14.85 -1.25 3.24
N ASN A 469 -13.87 -0.57 2.64
CA ASN A 469 -13.16 0.56 3.23
C ASN A 469 -14.01 1.83 3.05
N PHE A 470 -13.84 2.82 3.92
CA PHE A 470 -14.53 4.11 3.81
C PHE A 470 -13.66 5.27 4.31
N ILE A 471 -14.05 6.50 3.95
CA ILE A 471 -13.34 7.73 4.29
C ILE A 471 -14.13 8.50 5.36
N ILE A 472 -13.42 9.09 6.33
CA ILE A 472 -13.96 10.09 7.26
C ILE A 472 -13.26 11.44 7.08
N THR A 473 -13.99 12.53 7.35
CA THR A 473 -13.41 13.86 7.49
C THR A 473 -13.23 14.19 8.97
N LEU A 474 -11.99 14.07 9.47
CA LEU A 474 -11.65 14.53 10.83
C LEU A 474 -11.66 16.07 10.90
N PRO A 475 -11.95 16.69 12.06
CA PRO A 475 -12.03 18.14 12.20
C PRO A 475 -10.65 18.78 11.99
N THR A 476 -10.44 19.44 10.86
CA THR A 476 -9.15 20.00 10.44
C THR A 476 -8.75 21.23 11.27
N PRO A 477 -7.50 21.32 11.74
CA PRO A 477 -7.02 22.51 12.44
C PRO A 477 -6.77 23.67 11.47
N ASP A 478 -6.68 24.90 12.00
CA ASP A 478 -6.20 26.04 11.22
C ASP A 478 -4.70 25.90 10.90
N PHE A 479 -4.41 25.44 9.68
CA PHE A 479 -3.05 25.31 9.16
C PHE A 479 -2.35 26.67 8.92
N SER A 480 -3.06 27.81 8.96
CA SER A 480 -2.47 29.14 8.81
C SER A 480 -1.78 29.63 10.09
N MET A 481 -2.25 29.25 11.28
CA MET A 481 -1.62 29.63 12.56
C MET A 481 -0.13 29.23 12.64
N PRO A 482 0.26 27.96 12.37
CA PRO A 482 1.67 27.57 12.35
C PRO A 482 2.51 28.38 11.35
N TYR A 483 1.98 28.65 10.15
CA TYR A 483 2.65 29.46 9.13
C TYR A 483 2.89 30.90 9.62
N ASN A 484 1.87 31.54 10.18
CA ASN A 484 1.95 32.90 10.73
C ASN A 484 2.99 33.00 11.86
N VAL A 485 3.06 31.99 12.75
CA VAL A 485 4.06 31.90 13.82
C VAL A 485 5.47 31.69 13.26
N ILE A 486 5.65 30.86 12.23
CA ILE A 486 6.94 30.64 11.57
C ILE A 486 7.42 31.92 10.88
N CYS A 487 6.55 32.66 10.19
CA CYS A 487 6.89 33.95 9.57
C CYS A 487 7.27 35.01 10.62
N LEU A 488 6.58 35.08 11.76
CA LEU A 488 6.93 35.97 12.86
C LEU A 488 8.29 35.59 13.48
N ALA A 489 8.53 34.30 13.75
CA ALA A 489 9.81 33.84 14.28
C ALA A 489 10.97 34.11 13.31
N CYS A 490 10.77 33.84 12.02
CA CYS A 490 11.77 34.08 10.98
C CYS A 490 12.10 35.58 10.82
N THR A 491 11.09 36.46 10.83
CA THR A 491 11.30 37.91 10.73
C THR A 491 12.00 38.48 11.97
N VAL A 492 11.64 38.03 13.19
CA VAL A 492 12.35 38.40 14.42
C VAL A 492 13.82 37.95 14.38
N VAL A 493 14.09 36.71 13.95
CA VAL A 493 15.47 36.20 13.81
C VAL A 493 16.26 36.99 12.75
N ALA A 494 15.67 37.29 11.60
CA ALA A 494 16.32 38.09 10.55
C ALA A 494 16.66 39.52 11.04
N LEU A 495 15.73 40.17 11.74
CA LEU A 495 15.93 41.51 12.32
C LEU A 495 16.97 41.51 13.44
N ALA A 496 17.07 40.43 14.24
CA ALA A 496 18.09 40.29 15.29
C ALA A 496 19.48 39.91 14.74
N PHE A 497 19.53 39.09 13.68
CA PHE A 497 20.78 38.59 13.09
C PHE A 497 21.66 39.73 12.59
N GLY A 498 21.09 40.71 11.88
CA GLY A 498 21.84 41.86 11.35
C GLY A 498 22.65 42.59 12.44
N PRO A 499 22.02 43.13 13.50
CA PRO A 499 22.70 43.77 14.62
C PRO A 499 23.70 42.85 15.34
N ILE A 500 23.32 41.61 15.67
CA ILE A 500 24.20 40.67 16.39
C ILE A 500 25.45 40.34 15.57
N HIS A 501 25.28 40.04 14.28
CA HIS A 501 26.40 39.78 13.36
C HIS A 501 27.29 41.02 13.20
N ASN A 502 26.71 42.22 13.07
CA ASN A 502 27.48 43.47 13.01
C ASN A 502 28.34 43.68 14.28
N ILE A 503 27.76 43.51 15.47
CA ILE A 503 28.46 43.72 16.76
C ILE A 503 29.56 42.67 16.96
N THR A 504 29.32 41.41 16.59
CA THR A 504 30.27 40.31 16.81
C THR A 504 31.40 40.24 15.77
N THR A 505 31.20 40.75 14.55
CA THR A 505 32.21 40.66 13.47
C THR A 505 32.96 41.96 13.20
N LYS A 506 32.38 43.14 13.45
CA LYS A 506 33.06 44.42 13.17
C LYS A 506 34.03 44.79 14.28
N ARG A 507 35.33 44.85 13.95
CA ARG A 507 36.33 45.52 14.80
C ARG A 507 35.95 46.99 15.00
N LEU A 508 35.57 47.33 16.23
CA LEU A 508 35.39 48.71 16.68
C LEU A 508 36.71 49.48 16.52
N LYS A 509 36.75 50.44 15.59
CA LYS A 509 37.83 51.42 15.48
C LYS A 509 37.41 52.69 16.21
N LEU A 510 38.18 53.09 17.23
CA LEU A 510 38.04 54.40 17.86
C LEU A 510 38.43 55.49 16.87
N THR A 511 37.43 56.17 16.29
CA THR A 511 37.63 57.41 15.54
C THR A 511 37.58 58.59 16.50
N THR A 512 38.66 59.37 16.58
CA THR A 512 38.61 60.71 17.16
C THR A 512 37.56 61.53 16.42
N ALA A 513 36.61 62.13 17.16
CA ALA A 513 35.46 62.81 16.55
C ALA A 513 35.91 63.94 15.60
N LYS A 514 35.73 63.75 14.29
CA LYS A 514 35.90 64.83 13.32
C LYS A 514 34.78 65.85 13.55
N TYR A 515 35.19 67.07 13.89
CA TYR A 515 34.29 68.21 14.10
C TYR A 515 33.47 68.49 12.83
N VAL A 516 32.15 68.41 12.92
CA VAL A 516 31.23 68.74 11.82
C VAL A 516 30.87 70.23 11.92
N PRO A 517 31.33 71.09 11.01
CA PRO A 517 31.05 72.52 11.07
C PRO A 517 29.57 72.78 10.71
N GLY A 518 28.80 73.20 11.72
CA GLY A 518 27.36 73.41 11.59
C GLY A 518 26.72 73.60 12.96
N LEU A 519 26.03 72.57 13.47
CA LEU A 519 25.29 72.60 14.74
C LEU A 519 26.15 73.00 15.95
N ALA A 520 27.42 72.58 16.01
CA ALA A 520 28.32 72.92 17.11
C ALA A 520 28.48 74.44 17.32
N SER A 521 28.41 75.23 16.24
CA SER A 521 28.60 76.68 16.31
C SER A 521 27.49 77.42 17.06
N VAL A 522 26.26 76.88 17.06
CA VAL A 522 25.12 77.47 17.79
C VAL A 522 25.23 77.14 19.27
N ALA A 523 25.52 75.87 19.61
CA ALA A 523 25.73 75.43 20.98
C ALA A 523 26.90 76.18 21.67
N GLN A 524 28.04 76.33 20.98
CA GLN A 524 29.17 77.10 21.52
C GLN A 524 28.86 78.59 21.66
N LYS A 525 28.15 79.22 20.72
CA LYS A 525 27.72 80.63 20.87
C LYS A 525 26.82 80.83 22.08
N LEU A 526 25.91 79.88 22.34
CA LEU A 526 24.99 79.93 23.49
C LEU A 526 25.75 79.71 24.82
N TYR A 527 26.73 78.80 24.84
CA TYR A 527 27.60 78.57 25.99
C TYR A 527 28.49 79.79 26.31
N VAL A 528 29.13 80.39 25.30
CA VAL A 528 29.95 81.60 25.45
C VAL A 528 29.12 82.82 25.85
N LEU A 529 27.84 82.90 25.42
CA LEU A 529 26.90 83.92 25.89
C LEU A 529 26.58 83.74 27.39
N MET A 530 26.34 82.50 27.85
CA MET A 530 26.19 82.22 29.28
C MET A 530 27.47 82.52 30.07
N GLU A 531 28.65 82.14 29.58
CA GLU A 531 29.92 82.47 30.24
C GLU A 531 30.17 83.98 30.30
N THR A 532 29.86 84.75 29.27
CA THR A 532 30.05 86.22 29.33
C THR A 532 29.06 86.91 30.27
N ILE A 533 27.81 86.41 30.36
CA ILE A 533 26.84 86.86 31.39
C ILE A 533 27.34 86.50 32.80
N PHE A 534 27.98 85.35 32.98
CA PHE A 534 28.51 84.90 34.28
C PHE A 534 29.80 85.64 34.67
N MET A 535 30.72 85.83 33.72
CA MET A 535 32.02 86.50 33.90
C MET A 535 31.93 88.01 34.05
N LEU A 536 30.82 88.64 33.65
CA LEU A 536 30.54 90.04 34.01
C LEU A 536 30.51 90.28 35.54
N LYS A 537 30.44 89.21 36.35
CA LYS A 537 30.54 89.24 37.82
C LYS A 537 31.96 89.05 38.38
N SER A 538 33.00 88.87 37.54
CA SER A 538 34.38 88.65 37.99
C SER A 538 35.42 89.42 37.15
N LYS A 539 36.06 90.43 37.76
CA LYS A 539 37.10 91.27 37.13
C LYS A 539 38.50 90.79 37.54
N LYS A 540 39.31 90.25 36.60
CA LYS A 540 40.77 90.50 36.51
C LYS A 540 41.47 89.86 35.28
N THR A 541 41.84 90.74 34.34
CA THR A 541 43.14 90.81 33.63
C THR A 541 44.00 89.54 33.41
N GLY A 542 44.18 89.14 32.15
CA GLY A 542 45.25 88.23 31.68
C GLY A 542 45.35 88.15 30.14
N LYS A 543 46.58 88.11 29.60
CA LYS A 543 47.01 87.89 28.19
C LYS A 543 48.37 87.14 28.22
N PRO A 544 48.92 86.56 27.12
CA PRO A 544 48.47 86.50 25.71
C PRO A 544 47.93 85.07 25.38
N THR A 545 48.12 84.31 24.27
CA THR A 545 48.97 84.37 23.04
C THR A 545 48.36 83.42 21.96
N PRO A 546 48.47 83.69 20.64
CA PRO A 546 47.87 82.82 19.60
C PRO A 546 48.79 81.68 19.13
N VAL A 547 48.18 80.59 18.63
CA VAL A 547 48.86 79.47 17.95
C VAL A 547 48.19 79.22 16.59
N LYS A 548 48.98 78.79 15.59
CA LYS A 548 48.58 78.73 14.17
C LYS A 548 47.68 77.52 13.83
N VAL A 549 46.83 77.73 12.83
CA VAL A 549 46.04 76.68 12.15
C VAL A 549 46.86 76.05 11.02
N PHE A 550 46.70 74.74 10.82
CA PHE A 550 47.04 74.04 9.58
C PHE A 550 45.83 73.23 9.10
N THR A 551 45.54 73.27 7.81
CA THR A 551 44.58 72.41 7.12
C THR A 551 45.32 71.31 6.35
N PRO A 552 44.68 70.15 6.14
CA PRO A 552 44.61 69.67 4.76
C PRO A 552 43.24 69.04 4.39
N GLU A 553 42.68 69.58 3.30
CA GLU A 553 42.24 68.86 2.10
C GLU A 553 41.16 67.76 2.16
N GLU A 554 40.45 67.64 1.05
CA GLU A 554 39.17 66.95 0.92
C GLU A 554 39.34 65.58 0.22
N LEU A 555 38.47 64.63 0.55
CA LEU A 555 38.09 63.58 -0.39
C LEU A 555 36.60 63.27 -0.23
N SER A 556 35.90 63.17 -1.36
CA SER A 556 34.44 63.23 -1.44
C SER A 556 33.74 61.87 -1.32
N TYR A 557 32.47 61.92 -0.93
CA TYR A 557 31.53 60.80 -0.99
C TYR A 557 31.01 60.61 -2.42
N HIS A 558 30.67 59.38 -2.79
CA HIS A 558 29.62 59.15 -3.79
C HIS A 558 28.88 57.83 -3.54
N PRO A 559 27.54 57.85 -3.37
CA PRO A 559 26.71 56.66 -3.31
C PRO A 559 25.81 56.54 -4.56
N THR A 560 25.84 55.38 -5.23
CA THR A 560 24.84 55.02 -6.24
C THR A 560 24.42 53.56 -6.12
N LEU A 561 23.12 53.38 -5.91
CA LEU A 561 22.19 52.53 -6.67
C LEU A 561 22.59 51.07 -6.94
N GLY A 562 21.71 50.15 -6.54
CA GLY A 562 21.66 48.81 -7.11
C GLY A 562 20.52 48.68 -8.10
N HIS A 563 20.74 47.96 -9.20
CA HIS A 563 19.70 47.26 -9.96
C HIS A 563 20.32 46.19 -10.86
N VAL A 564 19.73 45.00 -10.86
CA VAL A 564 19.71 43.99 -11.94
C VAL A 564 21.04 43.31 -12.36
N SER A 565 20.92 42.02 -12.61
CA SER A 565 21.92 41.10 -13.15
C SER A 565 22.10 41.22 -14.67
N GLU A 566 23.33 41.09 -15.20
CA GLU A 566 23.61 40.38 -16.48
C GLU A 566 25.12 40.21 -16.83
N GLU A 567 25.97 39.61 -15.96
CA GLU A 567 27.40 39.43 -16.35
C GLU A 567 28.12 38.14 -15.89
N PHE A 568 27.45 37.19 -15.26
CA PHE A 568 28.08 35.95 -14.74
C PHE A 568 28.16 34.78 -15.77
N MET A 569 28.24 35.09 -17.07
CA MET A 569 28.12 34.09 -18.16
C MET A 569 29.16 34.21 -19.29
N LYS A 570 30.25 34.98 -19.12
CA LYS A 570 31.40 34.99 -20.05
C LYS A 570 32.74 34.93 -19.30
N ASN A 571 33.76 34.43 -20.01
CA ASN A 571 35.17 34.38 -19.61
C ASN A 571 35.51 33.53 -18.38
N LYS A 572 35.36 32.20 -18.51
CA LYS A 572 36.52 31.33 -18.26
C LYS A 572 37.17 31.03 -19.60
N GLY A 573 38.41 31.50 -19.78
CA GLY A 573 39.24 31.25 -20.96
C GLY A 573 40.66 30.95 -20.54
N ASN A 574 40.96 29.66 -20.39
CA ASN A 574 42.25 28.96 -20.42
C ASN A 574 42.02 27.53 -19.91
#